data_AF-A0A6J2YKI0-F1
#
_entry.id   AF-A0A6J2YKI0-F1
#
_cell.length_a   1.000
_cell.length_b   1.000
_cell.length_c   1.000
_cell.angle_alpha   90.00
_cell.angle_beta   90.00
_cell.angle_gamma   90.00
#
_symmetry.space_group_name_H-M   'P 1'
#
loop_
_entity.id
_entity.type
_entity.pdbx_description
1 polymer ?
#
loop_
_entity_poly.entity_id
_entity_poly.type
_entity_poly.pdbx_seq_one_letter_code
_entity_poly.pdbx_strand_id
1 'polypeptide(L)'
;MYTVETVCVPVPTDKCRKCNTVCQGDYWHLDYTQFLCSSCWNAEKYLELLSKDDLQKMKKIRNCAFMHNHEGTNAAEIILSPEATRKKIYLENYLDLYMKC
;
A
#
# COMPACT_ATOMS: atom_id res chain seq x y z
N MET A 1 1.63 1.89 16.26
CA MET A 1 1.62 0.91 15.14
C MET A 1 1.37 1.70 13.88
N TYR A 2 2.15 1.47 12.82
CA TYR A 2 1.87 2.08 11.51
C TYR A 2 0.55 1.53 11.00
N THR A 3 -0.29 2.41 10.47
CA THR A 3 -1.59 2.03 9.90
C THR A 3 -1.43 1.33 8.55
N VAL A 4 -0.23 1.41 7.96
CA VAL A 4 0.17 0.82 6.68
C VAL A 4 1.52 0.13 6.81
N GLU A 5 1.62 -1.11 6.35
CA GLU A 5 2.89 -1.84 6.26
C GLU A 5 3.73 -1.29 5.09
N THR A 6 5.05 -1.16 5.27
CA THR A 6 5.95 -0.70 4.19
C THR A 6 6.88 -1.82 3.77
N VAL A 7 6.95 -2.11 2.47
CA VAL A 7 7.85 -3.11 1.88
C VAL A 7 8.84 -2.47 0.91
N CYS A 8 10.11 -2.85 1.02
CA CYS A 8 11.16 -2.40 0.10
C CYS A 8 11.39 -3.46 -0.97
N VAL A 9 11.09 -3.13 -2.23
CA VAL A 9 11.28 -4.02 -3.38
C VAL A 9 11.87 -3.26 -4.56
N PRO A 10 12.96 -3.76 -5.17
CA PRO A 10 13.55 -3.16 -6.38
C PRO A 10 12.59 -3.08 -7.57
N VAL A 11 11.80 -4.14 -7.73
CA VAL A 11 10.82 -4.28 -8.81
C VAL A 11 9.51 -4.74 -8.17
N PRO A 12 8.47 -3.89 -8.11
CA PRO A 12 7.15 -4.29 -7.65
C PRO A 12 6.58 -5.36 -8.59
N THR A 13 6.23 -6.52 -8.04
CA THR A 13 5.67 -7.66 -8.80
C THR A 13 4.28 -8.06 -8.36
N ASP A 14 3.78 -7.48 -7.26
CA ASP A 14 2.45 -7.77 -6.72
C ASP A 14 1.37 -7.31 -7.70
N LYS A 15 0.60 -8.27 -8.23
CA LYS A 15 -0.47 -8.02 -9.19
C LYS A 15 -1.82 -8.06 -8.52
N CYS A 16 -2.67 -7.08 -8.84
CA CYS A 16 -4.05 -7.07 -8.39
C CYS A 16 -4.82 -8.26 -9.01
N ARG A 17 -5.49 -9.05 -8.18
CA ARG A 17 -6.25 -10.23 -8.64
C ARG A 17 -7.43 -9.90 -9.57
N LYS A 18 -7.93 -8.65 -9.57
CA LYS A 18 -9.08 -8.23 -10.40
C LYS A 18 -8.67 -7.63 -11.73
N CYS A 19 -7.78 -6.64 -11.73
CA CYS A 19 -7.36 -5.95 -12.96
C CYS A 19 -6.04 -6.47 -13.55
N ASN A 20 -5.35 -7.39 -12.86
CA ASN A 20 -4.09 -8.00 -13.27
C ASN A 20 -2.93 -7.00 -13.52
N THR A 21 -3.07 -5.76 -13.06
CA THR A 21 -2.01 -4.74 -13.11
C THR A 21 -1.15 -4.82 -11.86
N VAL A 22 0.12 -4.44 -11.98
CA VAL A 22 1.01 -4.27 -10.83
C VAL A 22 0.42 -3.20 -9.90
N CYS A 23 0.33 -3.52 -8.61
CA CYS A 23 -0.15 -2.61 -7.59
C CYS A 23 0.84 -1.43 -7.42
N GLN A 24 0.32 -0.21 -7.43
CA GLN A 24 1.08 1.03 -7.26
C GLN A 24 0.60 1.78 -6.02
N GLY A 25 1.54 2.40 -5.30
CA GLY A 25 1.23 3.14 -4.08
C GLY A 25 0.71 2.24 -2.96
N ASP A 26 -0.45 2.60 -2.41
CA ASP A 26 -1.15 1.82 -1.39
C ASP A 26 -2.01 0.72 -2.02
N TYR A 27 -1.86 -0.50 -1.50
CA TYR A 27 -2.66 -1.65 -1.91
C TYR A 27 -2.94 -2.56 -0.71
N TRP A 28 -3.74 -3.60 -0.93
CA TRP A 28 -4.19 -4.50 0.12
C TRP A 28 -3.76 -5.92 -0.18
N HIS A 29 -3.35 -6.66 0.85
CA HIS A 29 -3.04 -8.07 0.73
C HIS A 29 -3.82 -8.93 1.72
N LEU A 30 -4.02 -10.19 1.35
CA LEU A 30 -4.40 -11.27 2.26
C LEU A 30 -3.19 -12.20 2.41
N ASP A 31 -2.51 -12.12 3.56
CA ASP A 31 -1.33 -12.94 3.89
C ASP A 31 -0.25 -13.00 2.81
N TYR A 32 -0.02 -11.91 2.07
CA TYR A 32 0.94 -11.81 0.96
C TYR A 32 0.70 -12.82 -0.19
N THR A 33 -0.50 -13.43 -0.26
CA THR A 33 -0.86 -14.40 -1.31
C THR A 33 -1.80 -13.82 -2.36
N GLN A 34 -2.66 -12.88 -1.96
CA GLN A 34 -3.61 -12.23 -2.85
C GLN A 34 -3.57 -10.73 -2.64
N PHE A 35 -3.59 -9.99 -3.75
CA PHE A 35 -3.49 -8.53 -3.72
C PHE A 35 -4.67 -7.85 -4.40
N LEU A 36 -5.06 -6.70 -3.88
CA LEU A 36 -5.99 -5.77 -4.51
C LEU A 36 -5.37 -4.38 -4.55
N CYS A 37 -5.33 -3.77 -5.73
CA CYS A 37 -4.95 -2.36 -5.86
C CYS A 37 -6.03 -1.46 -5.23
N SER A 38 -5.65 -0.22 -4.92
CA SER A 38 -6.56 0.76 -4.30
C SER A 38 -7.88 0.96 -5.06
N SER A 39 -7.83 1.04 -6.39
CA SER A 39 -9.05 1.22 -7.20
C SER A 39 -9.99 0.03 -7.08
N CYS A 40 -9.48 -1.19 -7.21
CA CYS A 40 -10.30 -2.39 -7.04
C CYS A 40 -10.79 -2.54 -5.60
N TRP A 41 -9.94 -2.32 -4.58
CA TRP A 41 -10.36 -2.44 -3.18
C TRP A 41 -11.50 -1.47 -2.83
N ASN A 42 -11.40 -0.22 -3.29
CA ASN A 42 -12.48 0.76 -3.12
C ASN A 42 -13.76 0.34 -3.86
N ALA A 43 -13.65 -0.16 -5.09
CA ALA A 43 -14.81 -0.66 -5.82
C ALA A 43 -15.52 -1.78 -5.05
N GLU A 44 -14.78 -2.71 -4.45
CA GLU A 44 -15.37 -3.77 -3.62
C GLU A 44 -16.01 -3.23 -2.34
N LYS A 45 -15.39 -2.23 -1.71
CA LYS A 45 -15.91 -1.58 -0.50
C LYS A 45 -17.25 -0.87 -0.77
N TYR A 46 -17.39 -0.19 -1.90
CA TYR A 46 -18.60 0.57 -2.24
C TYR A 46 -19.69 -0.27 -2.92
N LEU A 47 -19.31 -1.27 -3.72
CA LEU A 47 -20.25 -2.12 -4.44
C LEU A 47 -20.67 -3.37 -3.65
N GLU A 48 -20.08 -3.59 -2.46
CA GLU A 48 -20.31 -4.76 -1.60
C GLU A 48 -20.18 -6.13 -2.32
N LEU A 49 -19.33 -6.19 -3.36
CA LEU A 49 -19.15 -7.39 -4.20
C LEU A 49 -18.40 -8.53 -3.50
N LEU A 50 -17.58 -8.19 -2.51
CA LEU A 50 -16.93 -9.15 -1.62
C LEU A 50 -17.61 -9.14 -0.25
N SER A 51 -17.54 -10.28 0.44
CA SER A 51 -17.96 -10.34 1.83
C SER A 51 -17.20 -9.30 2.64
N LYS A 52 -17.90 -8.57 3.51
CA LYS A 52 -17.29 -7.56 4.40
C LYS A 52 -16.18 -8.18 5.25
N ASP A 53 -16.37 -9.43 5.66
CA ASP A 53 -15.40 -10.20 6.44
C ASP A 53 -14.08 -10.40 5.69
N ASP A 54 -14.13 -10.68 4.38
CA ASP A 54 -12.92 -10.89 3.60
C ASP A 54 -12.19 -9.58 3.30
N LEU A 55 -12.92 -8.48 3.08
CA LEU A 55 -12.31 -7.16 2.95
C LEU A 55 -11.65 -6.69 4.25
N GLN A 56 -12.25 -7.01 5.39
CA GLN A 56 -11.73 -6.63 6.71
C GLN A 56 -10.46 -7.41 7.11
N LYS A 57 -10.28 -8.63 6.59
CA LYS A 57 -9.04 -9.42 6.76
C LYS A 57 -7.86 -8.85 5.97
N MET A 58 -8.11 -8.05 4.94
CA MET A 58 -7.03 -7.53 4.11
C MET A 58 -6.26 -6.43 4.83
N LYS A 59 -4.94 -6.51 4.78
CA LYS A 59 -4.04 -5.52 5.38
C LYS A 59 -3.51 -4.57 4.32
N LYS A 60 -3.42 -3.30 4.69
CA LYS A 60 -2.92 -2.24 3.81
C LYS A 60 -1.39 -2.24 3.83
N ILE A 61 -0.79 -2.23 2.64
CA ILE A 61 0.65 -2.24 2.39
C ILE A 61 1.01 -1.18 1.34
N ARG A 62 2.24 -0.68 1.44
CA ARG A 62 2.83 0.31 0.52
C ARG A 62 4.24 -0.13 0.15
N ASN A 63 4.61 0.02 -1.12
CA ASN A 63 6.00 -0.20 -1.55
C ASN A 63 6.91 1.01 -1.22
N CYS A 64 8.23 0.84 -1.29
CA CYS A 64 9.18 1.90 -0.97
C CYS A 64 9.28 3.04 -1.99
N ALA A 65 8.54 2.99 -3.11
CA ALA A 65 8.65 3.93 -4.22
C ALA A 65 8.33 5.40 -3.83
N PHE A 66 7.65 5.62 -2.70
CA PHE A 66 7.38 6.97 -2.21
C PHE A 66 8.59 7.64 -1.56
N MET A 67 9.60 6.88 -1.10
CA MET A 67 10.76 7.39 -0.35
C MET A 67 12.07 7.23 -1.11
N HIS A 68 12.20 6.22 -1.96
CA HIS A 68 13.36 6.03 -2.83
C HIS A 68 12.98 5.30 -4.12
N ASN A 69 13.83 5.44 -5.15
CA ASN A 69 13.71 4.74 -6.42
C ASN A 69 14.82 3.71 -6.55
N HIS A 70 14.50 2.52 -7.03
CA HIS A 70 15.48 1.47 -7.27
C HIS A 70 15.99 1.40 -8.72
N GLU A 71 15.24 1.99 -9.67
CA GLU A 71 15.48 1.86 -11.12
C GLU A 71 15.65 0.40 -11.58
N GLY A 72 14.99 -0.54 -10.90
CA GLY A 72 15.11 -1.98 -11.16
C GLY A 72 16.41 -2.62 -10.67
N THR A 73 17.19 -1.93 -9.83
CA THR A 73 18.43 -2.43 -9.22
C THR A 73 18.32 -2.53 -7.69
N ASN A 74 19.26 -3.21 -7.06
CA ASN A 74 19.31 -3.28 -5.59
C ASN A 74 19.75 -1.96 -4.94
N ALA A 75 20.35 -1.04 -5.71
CA ALA A 75 20.67 0.29 -5.23
C ALA A 75 19.38 1.13 -5.14
N ALA A 76 19.35 2.10 -4.23
CA ALA A 76 18.20 2.97 -4.05
C ALA A 76 18.64 4.43 -4.02
N GLU A 77 18.04 5.25 -4.88
CA GLU A 77 18.18 6.70 -4.88
C GLU A 77 17.13 7.33 -3.97
N ILE A 78 17.58 8.06 -2.96
CA ILE A 78 16.70 8.67 -1.96
C ILE A 78 15.92 9.82 -2.61
N ILE A 79 14.60 9.69 -2.68
CA ILE A 79 13.68 10.76 -3.14
C ILE A 79 13.32 11.67 -1.97
N LEU A 80 13.04 11.08 -0.80
CA LEU A 80 12.70 11.79 0.43
C LEU A 80 13.75 11.55 1.51
N SER A 81 14.23 12.62 2.13
CA SER A 81 15.14 12.48 3.27
C SER A 81 14.50 11.66 4.41
N PRO A 82 15.30 11.01 5.27
CA PRO A 82 14.77 10.26 6.41
C PRO A 82 13.90 11.10 7.35
N GLU A 83 14.21 12.40 7.51
CA GLU A 83 13.39 13.32 8.29
C GLU A 83 12.05 13.61 7.62
N ALA A 84 12.05 13.91 6.32
CA ALA A 84 10.82 14.13 5.57
C ALA A 84 9.93 12.89 5.54
N THR A 85 10.53 11.71 5.40
CA THR A 85 9.83 10.41 5.45
C THR A 85 9.17 10.19 6.80
N ARG A 86 9.90 10.40 7.91
CA ARG A 86 9.33 10.32 9.28
C ARG A 86 8.19 11.30 9.49
N LYS A 87 8.36 12.55 9.06
CA LYS A 87 7.32 13.58 9.16
C LYS A 87 6.06 13.20 8.38
N LYS A 88 6.21 12.67 7.17
CA LYS A 88 5.10 12.18 6.35
C LYS A 88 4.34 11.06 7.06
N ILE A 89 5.04 10.03 7.52
CA ILE A 89 4.42 8.90 8.21
C ILE A 89 3.71 9.35 9.49
N TYR A 90 4.31 10.27 10.25
CA TYR A 90 3.68 10.85 11.44
C TYR A 90 2.36 11.54 11.11
N LEU A 91 2.35 12.39 10.08
CA LEU A 91 1.14 13.10 9.65
C LEU A 91 0.06 12.14 9.14
N GLU A 92 0.43 11.12 8.35
CA GLU A 92 -0.50 10.10 7.86
C GLU A 92 -1.13 9.33 9.02
N ASN A 93 -0.33 8.85 9.98
CA ASN A 93 -0.84 8.16 11.16
C ASN A 93 -1.74 9.07 12.01
N TYR A 94 -1.38 10.36 12.16
CA TYR A 94 -2.17 11.33 12.90
C TYR A 94 -3.54 11.55 12.24
N LEU A 95 -3.57 11.73 10.92
CA LEU A 95 -4.82 11.95 10.17
C LEU A 95 -5.73 10.71 10.21
N ASP A 96 -5.17 9.50 10.20
CA ASP A 96 -5.92 8.24 10.28
C ASP A 96 -6.77 8.13 11.57
N LEU A 97 -6.32 8.75 12.67
CA LEU A 97 -7.08 8.79 13.93
C LEU A 97 -8.40 9.56 13.81
N TYR A 98 -8.47 10.54 12.91
CA TYR A 98 -9.62 11.44 12.76
C TYR A 98 -10.43 11.15 11.50
N MET A 99 -9.79 10.66 10.45
CA MET A 99 -10.44 10.30 9.19
C MET A 99 -10.77 8.81 9.18
N LYS A 100 -11.83 8.41 9.88
CA LYS A 100 -12.38 7.05 9.73
C LYS A 100 -13.04 6.94 8.35
N CYS A 101 -12.34 6.35 7.39
CA CYS A 101 -12.86 6.00 6.06
C CYS A 101 -13.57 4.65 6.05
#